data_AF-A0A2G1X848-F1
#
_entry.id   AF-A0A2G1X848-F1
#
_cell.length_a   1.000
_cell.length_b   1.000
_cell.length_c   1.000
_cell.angle_alpha   90.00
_cell.angle_beta   90.00
_cell.angle_gamma   90.00
#
_symmetry.space_group_name_H-M   'P 1'
#
loop_
_entity.id
_entity.type
_entity.pdbx_description
1 polymer ?
#
loop_
_entity_poly.entity_id
_entity_poly.type
_entity_poly.pdbx_seq_one_letter_code
_entity_poly.pdbx_strand_id
1 'polypeptide(L)'
;MSPRRPSRRSRVAALLLLVAATSVACSLPAAAAPLGAAAPLDEVEPTSANASAADSEPRIVGLYPNPTTAENRGEYLVVSLPERANWSLSDGYYDAGIPANASGTVTLSTAPNRTASILAGDSGTAAAAADRRQIRRLTDYFPLSASGDRIELRRNGTAVDVAEPGALVVGTDEGRRRVHAGDCEHLRDAE
;
A
#
# COMPACT_ATOMS: atom_id res chain seq x y z
N MET A 1 6.11 43.87 21.52
CA MET A 1 5.02 43.60 20.56
C MET A 1 4.85 42.09 20.43
N SER A 2 3.80 41.51 21.00
CA SER A 2 3.51 40.08 20.94
C SER A 2 2.51 39.80 19.81
N PRO A 3 2.78 38.88 18.87
CA PRO A 3 1.78 38.48 17.88
C PRO A 3 0.76 37.50 18.49
N ARG A 4 -0.52 37.82 18.26
CA ARG A 4 -1.71 37.12 18.75
C ARG A 4 -1.81 35.70 18.16
N ARG A 5 -2.11 34.71 19.01
CA ARG A 5 -2.54 33.36 18.59
C ARG A 5 -3.90 33.43 17.85
N PRO A 6 -4.09 32.72 16.72
CA PRO A 6 -5.41 32.58 16.12
C PRO A 6 -6.26 31.56 16.89
N SER A 7 -7.51 31.96 17.15
CA SER A 7 -8.55 31.25 17.90
C SER A 7 -9.10 30.03 17.14
N ARG A 8 -9.20 28.88 17.83
CA ARG A 8 -9.94 27.69 17.39
C ARG A 8 -11.42 28.02 17.24
N ARG A 9 -11.97 27.95 16.03
CA ARG A 9 -13.43 27.97 15.82
C ARG A 9 -13.94 26.53 15.81
N SER A 10 -14.48 26.14 16.96
CA SER A 10 -15.31 24.95 17.13
C SER A 10 -16.53 25.05 16.22
N ARG A 11 -16.73 24.07 15.35
CA ARG A 11 -18.01 23.85 14.66
C ARG A 11 -18.52 22.48 15.05
N VAL A 12 -19.23 22.47 16.17
CA VAL A 12 -20.22 21.44 16.50
C VAL A 12 -21.36 21.60 15.49
N ALA A 13 -21.60 20.59 14.66
CA ALA A 13 -22.81 20.47 13.88
C ALA A 13 -23.38 19.07 14.13
N ALA A 14 -24.49 19.05 14.85
CA ALA A 14 -25.26 17.88 15.16
C ALA A 14 -26.29 17.59 14.05
N LEU A 15 -26.76 16.34 14.05
CA LEU A 15 -28.09 15.88 13.64
C LEU A 15 -28.34 15.63 12.15
N LEU A 16 -28.53 14.36 11.74
CA LEU A 16 -29.84 13.71 11.68
C LEU A 16 -29.75 12.29 11.09
N LEU A 17 -30.42 11.36 11.77
CA LEU A 17 -30.70 9.98 11.38
C LEU A 17 -31.57 9.91 10.12
N LEU A 18 -31.28 8.95 9.22
CA LEU A 18 -32.32 8.33 8.40
C LEU A 18 -32.02 6.85 8.18
N VAL A 19 -32.79 6.02 8.88
CA VAL A 19 -32.89 4.57 8.72
C VAL A 19 -33.81 4.31 7.53
N ALA A 20 -33.38 3.47 6.59
CA ALA A 20 -34.29 2.78 5.66
C ALA A 20 -33.74 1.37 5.41
N ALA A 21 -34.36 0.40 6.09
CA ALA A 21 -34.21 -1.02 5.84
C ALA A 21 -35.14 -1.42 4.69
N THR A 22 -34.60 -2.07 3.66
CA THR A 22 -35.40 -2.82 2.69
C THR A 22 -34.74 -4.16 2.41
N SER A 23 -35.23 -5.17 3.13
CA SER A 23 -34.98 -6.59 2.87
C SER A 23 -35.82 -7.01 1.67
N VAL A 24 -35.20 -7.44 0.57
CA VAL A 24 -35.89 -8.14 -0.52
C VAL A 24 -35.40 -9.58 -0.54
N ALA A 25 -36.24 -10.46 -0.02
CA ALA A 25 -36.13 -11.90 -0.20
C ALA A 25 -36.96 -12.31 -1.42
N CYS A 26 -36.41 -13.15 -2.30
CA CYS A 26 -37.19 -13.98 -3.23
C CYS A 26 -36.38 -15.22 -3.65
N SER A 27 -36.66 -16.32 -2.97
CA SER A 27 -36.94 -17.68 -3.48
C SER A 27 -36.23 -18.24 -4.74
N LEU A 28 -35.66 -19.44 -4.57
CA LEU A 28 -35.22 -20.43 -5.56
C LEU A 28 -36.35 -20.88 -6.52
N PRO A 29 -35.99 -21.53 -7.66
CA PRO A 29 -36.27 -22.96 -7.74
C PRO A 29 -35.15 -23.81 -8.36
N ALA A 30 -35.17 -25.08 -7.96
CA ALA A 30 -34.45 -26.20 -8.56
C ALA A 30 -35.04 -26.62 -9.92
N ALA A 31 -34.21 -27.14 -10.83
CA ALA A 31 -34.43 -28.42 -11.55
C ALA A 31 -33.54 -28.59 -12.80
N ALA A 32 -33.27 -29.87 -13.06
CA ALA A 32 -32.98 -30.51 -14.35
C ALA A 32 -31.53 -30.52 -14.88
N ALA A 33 -30.89 -31.68 -14.70
CA ALA A 33 -29.87 -32.18 -15.61
C ALA A 33 -30.52 -32.72 -16.91
N PRO A 34 -29.78 -32.69 -18.02
CA PRO A 34 -29.76 -33.82 -18.93
C PRO A 34 -28.34 -34.35 -19.17
N LEU A 35 -28.22 -35.68 -19.16
CA LEU A 35 -27.13 -36.43 -19.78
C LEU A 35 -27.26 -36.29 -21.30
N GLY A 36 -26.16 -35.98 -22.00
CA GLY A 36 -26.18 -35.88 -23.46
C GLY A 36 -24.84 -35.53 -24.12
N ALA A 37 -24.02 -36.57 -24.33
CA ALA A 37 -23.17 -36.84 -25.49
C ALA A 37 -22.06 -35.87 -25.98
N ALA A 38 -20.91 -36.51 -26.23
CA ALA A 38 -19.89 -36.26 -27.26
C ALA A 38 -18.76 -35.25 -26.97
N ALA A 39 -17.54 -35.80 -26.81
CA ALA A 39 -16.28 -35.09 -26.98
C ALA A 39 -16.10 -34.60 -28.43
N PRO A 40 -15.32 -33.53 -28.65
CA PRO A 40 -13.91 -33.77 -28.92
C PRO A 40 -12.95 -32.81 -28.19
N LEU A 41 -11.73 -33.30 -28.10
CA LEU A 41 -10.48 -32.67 -27.68
C LEU A 41 -10.38 -31.17 -28.00
N ASP A 42 -10.26 -30.35 -26.97
CA ASP A 42 -9.31 -29.23 -26.94
C ASP A 42 -9.02 -28.91 -25.47
N GLU A 43 -8.05 -29.63 -24.88
CA GLU A 43 -7.48 -29.23 -23.60
C GLU A 43 -6.57 -28.04 -23.87
N VAL A 44 -7.20 -26.87 -24.07
CA VAL A 44 -6.53 -25.60 -23.87
C VAL A 44 -6.29 -25.55 -22.36
N GLU A 45 -5.09 -25.99 -21.93
CA GLU A 45 -4.59 -25.59 -20.63
C GLU A 45 -4.82 -24.09 -20.54
N PRO A 46 -5.61 -23.58 -19.57
CA PRO A 46 -5.62 -22.16 -19.34
C PRO A 46 -4.18 -21.85 -18.98
N THR A 47 -3.50 -21.15 -19.88
CA THR A 47 -2.23 -20.51 -19.59
C THR A 47 -2.47 -19.70 -18.33
N SER A 48 -2.07 -20.27 -17.18
CA SER A 48 -2.08 -19.59 -15.89
C SER A 48 -0.85 -18.69 -15.89
N ALA A 49 -0.83 -17.79 -16.86
CA ALA A 49 0.20 -16.81 -17.09
C ALA A 49 -0.48 -15.43 -17.12
N ASN A 50 -1.45 -15.21 -16.22
CA ASN A 50 -1.81 -13.85 -15.79
C ASN A 50 -2.76 -13.75 -14.60
N ALA A 51 -3.22 -14.86 -14.00
CA ALA A 51 -4.05 -14.80 -12.80
C ALA A 51 -3.30 -14.25 -11.56
N SER A 52 -1.98 -14.13 -11.60
CA SER A 52 -1.17 -13.69 -10.43
C SER A 52 -0.90 -12.19 -10.34
N ALA A 53 -1.24 -11.39 -11.36
CA ALA A 53 -0.98 -9.94 -11.35
C ALA A 53 -2.23 -9.10 -11.00
N ALA A 54 -3.43 -9.58 -11.34
CA ALA A 54 -4.69 -8.85 -11.15
C ALA A 54 -5.30 -9.01 -9.75
N ASP A 55 -4.95 -10.06 -9.00
CA ASP A 55 -5.50 -10.38 -7.67
C ASP A 55 -4.59 -9.96 -6.49
N SER A 56 -3.55 -9.17 -6.73
CA SER A 56 -2.67 -8.72 -5.64
C SER A 56 -3.26 -7.51 -4.93
N GLU A 57 -3.59 -7.63 -3.64
CA GLU A 57 -4.08 -6.50 -2.84
C GLU A 57 -3.11 -5.31 -2.83
N PRO A 58 -3.61 -4.07 -2.91
CA PRO A 58 -2.79 -2.87 -2.80
C PRO A 58 -2.13 -2.81 -1.43
N ARG A 59 -0.82 -2.55 -1.39
CA ARG A 59 -0.07 -2.59 -0.14
C ARG A 59 1.20 -1.75 -0.13
N ILE A 60 1.61 -1.38 1.07
CA ILE A 60 2.95 -0.89 1.38
C ILE A 60 3.86 -2.11 1.56
N VAL A 61 4.85 -2.23 0.68
CA VAL A 61 5.83 -3.33 0.70
C VAL A 61 6.92 -3.06 1.73
N GLY A 62 7.38 -1.82 1.82
CA GLY A 62 8.41 -1.45 2.79
C GLY A 62 8.77 0.02 2.75
N LEU A 63 9.27 0.48 3.89
CA LEU A 63 9.81 1.80 4.10
C LEU A 63 11.33 1.66 4.18
N TYR A 64 12.07 2.62 3.65
CA TYR A 64 13.52 2.58 3.68
C TYR A 64 14.08 3.96 3.97
N PRO A 65 15.08 4.08 4.88
CA PRO A 65 15.51 3.03 5.79
C PRO A 65 14.42 2.70 6.83
N ASN A 66 14.48 1.50 7.39
CA ASN A 66 13.55 1.04 8.42
C ASN A 66 14.33 0.39 9.57
N PRO A 67 14.40 1.01 10.76
CA PRO A 67 13.71 2.25 11.17
C PRO A 67 14.22 3.49 10.42
N THR A 68 13.47 4.60 10.47
CA THR A 68 13.86 5.84 9.80
C THR A 68 15.11 6.46 10.42
N THR A 69 15.85 7.21 9.61
CA THR A 69 17.07 7.91 10.05
C THR A 69 16.79 9.38 10.27
N ALA A 70 17.50 10.00 11.21
CA ALA A 70 17.45 11.45 11.39
C ALA A 70 17.71 12.18 10.05
N GLU A 71 16.99 13.29 9.85
CA GLU A 71 17.07 14.15 8.65
C GLU A 71 16.62 13.51 7.33
N ASN A 72 15.97 12.35 7.37
CA ASN A 72 15.25 11.77 6.24
C ASN A 72 16.16 11.42 5.05
N ARG A 73 17.40 11.05 5.35
CA ARG A 73 18.42 10.84 4.33
C ARG A 73 18.19 9.54 3.59
N GLY A 74 17.93 9.66 2.28
CA GLY A 74 17.79 8.52 1.39
C GLY A 74 16.44 7.81 1.50
N GLU A 75 15.42 8.50 1.99
CA GLU A 75 14.11 7.91 2.22
C GLU A 75 13.32 7.61 0.94
N TYR A 76 12.73 6.42 0.91
CA TYR A 76 11.79 6.00 -0.11
C TYR A 76 10.81 4.95 0.43
N LEU A 77 9.63 4.91 -0.19
CA LEU A 77 8.57 3.92 0.09
C LEU A 77 8.43 3.00 -1.12
N VAL A 78 8.25 1.71 -0.89
CA VAL A 78 7.89 0.75 -1.95
C VAL A 78 6.44 0.34 -1.75
N VAL A 79 5.64 0.45 -2.81
CA VAL A 79 4.23 0.05 -2.83
C VAL A 79 3.98 -0.97 -3.93
N SER A 80 2.99 -1.82 -3.74
CA SER A 80 2.43 -2.70 -4.77
C SER A 80 1.02 -2.23 -5.08
N LEU A 81 0.77 -1.86 -6.33
CA LEU A 81 -0.48 -1.30 -6.81
C LEU A 81 -1.02 -2.21 -7.93
N PRO A 82 -2.10 -3.00 -7.71
CA PRO A 82 -2.58 -3.97 -8.70
C PRO A 82 -2.99 -3.31 -10.02
N GLU A 83 -3.53 -2.10 -9.93
CA GLU A 83 -4.09 -1.39 -11.05
C GLU A 83 -3.81 0.11 -10.96
N ARG A 84 -3.98 0.79 -12.10
CA ARG A 84 -3.94 2.25 -12.16
C ARG A 84 -5.22 2.80 -11.51
N ALA A 85 -5.05 3.67 -10.52
CA ALA A 85 -6.16 4.31 -9.84
C ALA A 85 -5.73 5.65 -9.24
N ASN A 86 -6.66 6.32 -8.55
CA ASN A 86 -6.36 7.49 -7.73
C ASN A 86 -5.76 7.03 -6.39
N TRP A 87 -4.44 6.86 -6.39
CA TRP A 87 -3.65 6.46 -5.24
C TRP A 87 -3.04 7.68 -4.54
N SER A 88 -3.03 7.67 -3.21
CA SER A 88 -2.33 8.68 -2.42
C SER A 88 -1.69 8.09 -1.16
N LEU A 89 -0.75 8.82 -0.60
CA LEU A 89 -0.18 8.56 0.73
C LEU A 89 -0.68 9.60 1.72
N SER A 90 -0.77 9.22 2.99
CA SER A 90 -1.02 10.12 4.12
C SER A 90 -0.19 9.71 5.32
N ASP A 91 0.43 10.67 6.01
CA ASP A 91 1.06 10.45 7.33
C ASP A 91 0.23 11.02 8.48
N GLY A 92 -0.99 11.51 8.18
CA GLY A 92 -1.87 12.20 9.12
C GLY A 92 -1.71 13.73 9.14
N TYR A 93 -0.60 14.26 8.62
CA TYR A 93 -0.32 15.71 8.54
C TYR A 93 -0.23 16.21 7.10
N TYR A 94 0.37 15.40 6.23
CA TYR A 94 0.60 15.65 4.82
C TYR A 94 -0.02 14.53 3.98
N ASP A 95 -0.51 14.90 2.81
CA ASP A 95 -0.94 13.97 1.79
C ASP A 95 -0.06 14.15 0.55
N ALA A 96 0.18 13.07 -0.18
CA ALA A 96 0.82 13.14 -1.49
C ALA A 96 0.15 12.23 -2.51
N GLY A 97 -0.14 12.80 -3.69
CA GLY A 97 -0.64 12.04 -4.82
C GLY A 97 0.43 11.11 -5.41
N ILE A 98 0.05 9.87 -5.69
CA ILE A 98 0.84 8.95 -6.50
C ILE A 98 0.41 9.14 -7.97
N PRO A 99 1.34 9.22 -8.94
CA PRO A 99 0.98 9.40 -10.35
C PRO A 99 -0.05 8.38 -10.85
N ALA A 100 -1.12 8.84 -11.51
CA ALA A 100 -2.24 8.00 -11.92
C ALA A 100 -1.86 6.86 -12.90
N ASN A 101 -0.71 6.96 -13.56
CA ASN A 101 -0.19 5.92 -14.44
C ASN A 101 0.60 4.82 -13.71
N ALA A 102 0.81 4.94 -12.39
CA ALA A 102 1.54 3.99 -11.56
C ALA A 102 0.73 2.70 -11.34
N SER A 103 1.38 1.56 -11.54
CA SER A 103 0.86 0.21 -11.29
C SER A 103 2.04 -0.76 -11.14
N GLY A 104 1.83 -1.92 -10.53
CA GLY A 104 2.88 -2.87 -10.19
C GLY A 104 3.62 -2.49 -8.91
N THR A 105 4.89 -2.89 -8.80
CA THR A 105 5.75 -2.50 -7.66
C THR A 105 6.48 -1.21 -7.99
N VAL A 106 6.20 -0.15 -7.22
CA VAL A 106 6.65 1.21 -7.49
C VAL A 106 7.44 1.75 -6.31
N THR A 107 8.57 2.41 -6.58
CA THR A 107 9.37 3.09 -5.57
C THR A 107 9.03 4.58 -5.57
N LEU A 108 8.53 5.11 -4.47
CA LEU A 108 8.14 6.50 -4.29
C LEU A 108 9.22 7.25 -3.49
N SER A 109 9.70 8.38 -4.01
CA SER A 109 10.74 9.16 -3.34
C SER A 109 10.61 10.66 -3.60
N THR A 110 10.96 11.48 -2.61
CA THR A 110 11.11 12.94 -2.76
C THR A 110 12.39 13.31 -3.51
N ALA A 111 13.38 12.41 -3.54
CA ALA A 111 14.69 12.60 -4.16
C ALA A 111 15.04 11.44 -5.13
N PRO A 112 14.32 11.28 -6.24
CA PRO A 112 14.42 10.11 -7.13
C PRO A 112 15.83 9.85 -7.66
N ASN A 113 16.60 10.90 -8.00
CA ASN A 113 17.98 10.74 -8.48
C ASN A 113 18.91 10.16 -7.41
N ARG A 114 18.78 10.62 -6.16
CA ARG A 114 19.56 10.08 -5.04
C ARG A 114 19.16 8.63 -4.75
N THR A 115 17.86 8.34 -4.74
CA THR A 115 17.33 6.99 -4.54
C THR A 115 17.80 6.04 -5.63
N ALA A 116 17.82 6.50 -6.89
CA ALA A 116 18.35 5.75 -8.01
C ALA A 116 19.83 5.41 -7.83
N SER A 117 20.66 6.37 -7.38
CA SER A 117 22.06 6.12 -7.05
C SER A 117 22.24 5.10 -5.92
N ILE A 118 21.42 5.17 -4.86
CA ILE A 118 21.45 4.22 -3.74
C ILE A 118 21.09 2.80 -4.23
N LEU A 119 20.02 2.70 -5.04
CA LEU A 119 19.50 1.41 -5.52
C LEU A 119 20.31 0.79 -6.67
N ALA A 120 21.14 1.59 -7.34
CA ALA A 120 22.07 1.10 -8.34
C ALA A 120 23.21 0.27 -7.71
N GLY A 121 23.65 0.67 -6.51
CA GLY A 121 24.80 0.07 -5.84
C GLY A 121 26.07 0.15 -6.71
N ASP A 122 27.02 -0.75 -6.47
CA ASP A 122 28.32 -0.75 -7.17
C ASP A 122 28.25 -1.34 -8.58
N SER A 123 27.17 -2.02 -8.94
CA SER A 123 27.08 -2.85 -10.15
C SER A 123 26.13 -2.30 -11.22
N GLY A 124 25.51 -1.15 -11.00
CA GLY A 124 24.50 -0.59 -11.90
C GLY A 124 24.62 0.92 -12.12
N THR A 125 23.90 1.43 -13.12
CA THR A 125 23.72 2.87 -13.30
C THR A 125 22.43 3.34 -12.63
N ALA A 126 22.41 4.59 -12.17
CA ALA A 126 21.20 5.19 -11.60
C ALA A 126 20.00 5.14 -12.57
N ALA A 127 20.22 5.36 -13.87
CA ALA A 127 19.16 5.29 -14.87
C ALA A 127 18.53 3.89 -14.95
N ALA A 128 19.36 2.84 -15.04
CA ALA A 128 18.85 1.47 -15.08
C ALA A 128 18.11 1.08 -13.79
N ALA A 129 18.60 1.53 -12.63
CA ALA A 129 17.92 1.33 -11.35
C ALA A 129 16.56 2.06 -11.30
N ALA A 130 16.49 3.29 -11.79
CA ALA A 130 15.26 4.08 -11.84
C ALA A 130 14.17 3.39 -12.66
N ASP A 131 14.53 2.85 -13.82
CA ASP A 131 13.59 2.14 -14.69
C ASP A 131 13.15 0.81 -14.06
N ARG A 132 14.11 -0.01 -13.65
CA ARG A 132 13.84 -1.35 -13.10
C ARG A 132 13.03 -1.32 -11.79
N ARG A 133 13.25 -0.32 -10.94
CA ARG A 133 12.55 -0.16 -9.65
C ARG A 133 11.35 0.77 -9.74
N GLN A 134 11.04 1.25 -10.96
CA GLN A 134 9.98 2.20 -11.23
C GLN A 134 9.99 3.36 -10.24
N ILE A 135 11.13 4.04 -10.13
CA ILE A 135 11.26 5.17 -9.20
C ILE A 135 10.38 6.32 -9.71
N ARG A 136 9.51 6.84 -8.84
CA ARG A 136 8.60 7.96 -9.11
C ARG A 136 8.79 9.03 -8.05
N ARG A 137 8.75 10.28 -8.50
CA ARG A 137 8.77 11.43 -7.61
C ARG A 137 7.40 11.58 -6.94
N LEU A 138 7.37 11.87 -5.64
CA LEU A 138 6.17 12.36 -4.98
C LEU A 138 5.95 13.83 -5.37
N THR A 139 4.73 14.15 -5.80
CA THR A 139 4.40 15.47 -6.36
C THR A 139 4.36 16.55 -5.30
N ASP A 140 3.93 16.19 -4.09
CA ASP A 140 3.76 17.09 -2.96
C ASP A 140 4.84 16.89 -1.90
N TYR A 141 4.95 17.84 -0.96
CA TYR A 141 5.79 17.66 0.22
C TYR A 141 5.19 16.55 1.09
N PHE A 142 5.92 15.45 1.18
CA PHE A 142 5.59 14.32 2.02
C PHE A 142 6.87 13.90 2.71
N PRO A 143 7.02 14.15 4.02
CA PRO A 143 8.25 13.86 4.72
C PRO A 143 8.48 12.35 4.91
N LEU A 144 7.66 11.49 4.30
CA LEU A 144 7.69 10.04 4.51
C LEU A 144 7.59 9.76 6.01
N SER A 145 8.34 8.80 6.53
CA SER A 145 8.29 8.41 7.94
C SER A 145 9.32 9.12 8.81
N ALA A 146 9.89 10.22 8.31
CA ALA A 146 10.70 11.17 9.06
C ALA A 146 10.20 11.47 10.48
N SER A 147 8.89 11.62 10.61
CA SER A 147 8.21 12.01 11.85
C SER A 147 8.02 10.82 12.80
N GLY A 148 8.34 9.59 12.37
CA GLY A 148 8.04 8.35 13.08
C GLY A 148 6.58 7.91 12.95
N ASP A 149 5.78 8.64 12.16
CA ASP A 149 4.34 8.45 12.08
C ASP A 149 3.94 7.32 11.12
N ARG A 150 2.72 6.82 11.35
CA ARG A 150 2.02 5.82 10.54
C ARG A 150 1.71 6.37 9.15
N ILE A 151 2.12 5.64 8.10
CA ILE A 151 1.79 5.95 6.71
C ILE A 151 0.59 5.12 6.25
N GLU A 152 -0.40 5.78 5.66
CA GLU A 152 -1.52 5.16 4.95
C GLU A 152 -1.27 5.17 3.44
N LEU A 153 -1.53 4.04 2.79
CA LEU A 153 -1.80 3.97 1.36
C LEU A 153 -3.31 4.08 1.17
N ARG A 154 -3.75 5.06 0.39
CA ARG A 154 -5.17 5.35 0.15
C ARG A 154 -5.57 5.13 -1.31
N ARG A 155 -6.77 4.59 -1.51
CA ARG A 155 -7.46 4.52 -2.80
C ARG A 155 -8.69 5.42 -2.76
N ASN A 156 -8.79 6.39 -3.66
CA ASN A 156 -9.92 7.33 -3.70
C ASN A 156 -10.17 8.02 -2.33
N GLY A 157 -9.11 8.27 -1.56
CA GLY A 157 -9.18 8.85 -0.21
C GLY A 157 -9.40 7.86 0.94
N THR A 158 -9.69 6.59 0.67
CA THR A 158 -9.89 5.56 1.71
C THR A 158 -8.61 4.79 1.95
N ALA A 159 -8.17 4.66 3.20
CA ALA A 159 -7.00 3.85 3.56
C ALA A 159 -7.25 2.37 3.25
N VAL A 160 -6.32 1.76 2.50
CA VAL A 160 -6.35 0.34 2.12
C VAL A 160 -5.19 -0.46 2.73
N ASP A 161 -4.09 0.21 3.08
CA ASP A 161 -3.01 -0.39 3.84
C ASP A 161 -2.30 0.67 4.67
N VAL A 162 -1.58 0.21 5.68
CA VAL A 162 -1.01 1.00 6.75
C VAL A 162 0.35 0.46 7.09
N ALA A 163 1.37 1.29 7.22
CA ALA A 163 2.66 0.85 7.72
C ALA A 163 3.20 1.81 8.77
N GLU A 164 3.80 1.22 9.79
CA GLU A 164 4.47 1.94 10.87
C GLU A 164 5.98 1.73 10.76
N PRO A 165 6.79 2.79 10.92
CA PRO A 165 8.24 2.67 10.99
C PRO A 165 8.67 1.74 12.12
N GLY A 166 9.78 1.05 11.91
CA GLY A 166 10.32 0.06 12.84
C GLY A 166 9.61 -1.29 12.82
N ALA A 167 8.58 -1.48 11.99
CA ALA A 167 7.92 -2.78 11.80
C ALA A 167 8.61 -3.60 10.70
N LEU A 168 8.83 -4.90 10.98
CA LEU A 168 9.17 -5.89 9.96
C LEU A 168 7.89 -6.51 9.40
N VAL A 169 7.77 -6.59 8.07
CA VAL A 169 6.69 -7.33 7.42
C VAL A 169 7.15 -8.76 7.18
N VAL A 170 6.47 -9.73 7.79
CA VAL A 170 6.78 -11.16 7.71
C VAL A 170 5.64 -11.87 6.96
N GLY A 171 5.97 -12.64 5.92
CA GLY A 171 5.04 -13.57 5.29
C GLY A 171 5.00 -14.88 6.09
N THR A 172 3.81 -15.36 6.39
CA THR A 172 3.54 -16.65 7.04
C THR A 172 2.49 -17.40 6.24
N ASP A 173 2.26 -18.68 6.55
CA ASP A 173 1.20 -19.48 5.92
C ASP A 173 -0.20 -18.95 6.24
N GLU A 174 -0.35 -18.20 7.34
CA GLU A 174 -1.58 -17.50 7.75
C GLU A 174 -1.75 -16.13 7.06
N GLY A 175 -0.75 -15.72 6.27
CA GLY A 175 -0.70 -14.42 5.61
C GLY A 175 0.42 -13.52 6.13
N ARG A 176 0.35 -12.23 5.80
CA ARG A 176 1.38 -11.26 6.21
C ARG A 176 1.07 -10.69 7.59
N ARG A 177 2.09 -10.64 8.44
CA ARG A 177 2.07 -9.96 9.74
C ARG A 177 3.10 -8.84 9.81
N ARG A 178 2.80 -7.80 10.60
CA ARG A 178 3.75 -6.75 10.98
C ARG A 178 4.24 -7.07 12.39
N VAL A 179 5.55 -7.05 12.57
CA VAL A 179 6.21 -7.39 13.84
C VAL A 179 7.14 -6.24 14.22
N HIS A 180 6.92 -5.64 15.37
CA HIS A 180 7.84 -4.67 15.95
C HIS A 180 8.89 -5.38 16.80
N ALA A 181 10.03 -4.73 17.00
CA ALA A 181 11.09 -5.29 17.85
C ALA A 181 10.63 -5.61 19.29
N GLY A 182 9.58 -4.93 19.78
CA GLY A 182 8.97 -5.21 21.08
C GLY A 182 7.98 -6.39 21.10
N ASP A 183 7.54 -6.88 19.94
CA ASP A 183 6.57 -7.98 19.82
C ASP A 183 7.25 -9.35 19.86
N CYS A 184 8.57 -9.39 19.66
CA CYS A 184 9.36 -10.58 19.85
C CYS A 184 9.40 -10.90 21.35
N GLU A 185 8.64 -11.90 21.81
CA GLU A 185 8.91 -12.48 23.13
C GLU A 185 10.38 -12.92 23.16
N HIS A 186 11.10 -12.45 24.18
CA HIS A 186 12.51 -12.75 24.36
C HIS A 186 12.65 -14.26 24.57
N LEU A 187 13.04 -15.00 23.54
CA LEU A 187 13.38 -16.41 23.66
C LEU A 187 14.50 -16.51 24.70
N ARG A 188 14.19 -17.02 25.89
CA ARG A 188 15.22 -17.41 26.85
C ARG A 188 15.80 -18.74 26.41
N ASP A 189 17.09 -18.92 26.65
CA ASP A 189 17.83 -20.13 26.30
C ASP A 189 17.15 -21.36 26.90
N ALA A 190 17.10 -22.44 26.11
CA ALA A 190 16.74 -23.76 26.62
C ALA A 190 17.89 -24.26 27.49
N GLU A 191 17.60 -24.51 28.77
CA GLU A 191 18.53 -25.11 29.74
C GLU A 191 19.00 -26.51 29.30
#